data_AF-A0A925Z8W6-F1
#
_entry.id   AF-A0A925Z8W6-F1
#
_cell.length_a   1.000
_cell.length_b   1.000
_cell.length_c   1.000
_cell.angle_alpha   90.00
_cell.angle_beta   90.00
_cell.angle_gamma   90.00
#
_symmetry.space_group_name_H-M   'P 1'
#
loop_
_entity.id
_entity.type
_entity.pdbx_description
1 polymer ?
#
loop_
_entity_poly.entity_id
_entity_poly.type
_entity_poly.pdbx_seq_one_letter_code
_entity_poly.pdbx_strand_id
1 'polypeptide(L)'
;RLAPDMLPFTNQIQIACDGPKFAFVRLGGVEAPKFDDTEASLADLRARVTATIEFIRSVPAARIDGTEDKDVTVPRRAGPMVMKGEAYLKQFVLPNFFFHVTTTYALLRHNGVELGKADFLGLPKP
;
A
#
# COMPACT_ATOMS: atom_id res chain seq x y z
N ARG A 1 -3.20 16.95 -7.13
CA ARG A 1 -2.73 16.97 -5.72
C ARG A 1 -3.86 17.60 -4.87
N LEU A 2 -3.89 17.38 -3.55
CA LEU A 2 -4.86 18.05 -2.66
C LEU A 2 -4.29 19.30 -1.97
N ALA A 3 -2.97 19.35 -1.79
CA ALA A 3 -2.23 20.51 -1.32
C ALA A 3 -0.90 20.62 -2.10
N PRO A 4 -0.25 21.81 -2.12
CA PRO A 4 1.00 22.02 -2.88
C PRO A 4 2.15 21.09 -2.49
N ASP A 5 2.25 20.75 -1.20
CA ASP A 5 3.29 19.90 -0.61
C ASP A 5 2.92 18.41 -0.57
N MET A 6 1.66 18.05 -0.85
CA MET A 6 1.23 16.66 -0.94
C MET A 6 1.65 16.01 -2.25
N LEU A 7 2.00 14.72 -2.18
CA LEU A 7 2.30 13.90 -3.35
C LEU A 7 1.13 13.82 -4.35
N PRO A 8 1.40 13.72 -5.66
CA PRO A 8 0.39 13.64 -6.71
C PRO A 8 -0.25 12.26 -6.82
N PHE A 9 -1.29 12.16 -7.65
CA PHE A 9 -2.14 10.97 -7.80
C PHE A 9 -1.36 9.67 -8.02
N THR A 10 -0.41 9.65 -8.97
CA THR A 10 0.45 8.48 -9.25
C THR A 10 1.13 8.00 -7.98
N ASN A 11 1.84 8.87 -7.27
CA ASN A 11 2.57 8.49 -6.05
C ASN A 11 1.66 7.96 -4.94
N GLN A 12 0.44 8.46 -4.80
CA GLN A 12 -0.52 7.91 -3.82
C GLN A 12 -0.82 6.44 -4.10
N ILE A 13 -0.99 6.07 -5.38
CA ILE A 13 -1.22 4.68 -5.78
C ILE A 13 0.06 3.85 -5.63
N GLN A 14 1.22 4.39 -6.03
CA GLN A 14 2.50 3.70 -5.91
C GLN A 14 2.77 3.29 -4.45
N ILE A 15 2.57 4.22 -3.51
CA ILE A 15 2.79 3.96 -2.08
C ILE A 15 1.70 3.04 -1.50
N ALA A 16 0.45 3.15 -1.95
CA ALA A 16 -0.61 2.22 -1.57
C ALA A 16 -0.32 0.77 -2.00
N CYS A 17 0.45 0.57 -3.08
CA CYS A 17 0.95 -0.75 -3.47
C CYS A 17 2.18 -1.18 -2.66
N ASP A 18 3.13 -0.26 -2.44
CA ASP A 18 4.40 -0.57 -1.79
C ASP A 18 4.26 -0.90 -0.29
N GLY A 19 3.33 -0.26 0.41
CA GLY A 19 3.08 -0.53 1.83
C GLY A 19 2.79 -2.01 2.10
N PRO A 20 1.73 -2.58 1.52
CA PRO A 20 1.43 -4.01 1.58
C PRO A 20 2.56 -4.89 1.04
N LYS A 21 3.14 -4.57 -0.14
CA LYS A 21 4.25 -5.34 -0.73
C LYS A 21 5.40 -5.51 0.25
N PHE A 22 5.88 -4.42 0.85
CA PHE A 22 6.98 -4.46 1.81
C PHE A 22 6.59 -5.07 3.15
N ALA A 23 5.31 -5.06 3.53
CA ALA A 23 4.84 -5.77 4.71
C ALA A 23 5.07 -7.27 4.57
N PHE A 24 4.67 -7.86 3.44
CA PHE A 24 4.88 -9.27 3.15
C PHE A 24 6.36 -9.63 3.04
N VAL A 25 7.20 -8.77 2.45
CA VAL A 25 8.67 -8.96 2.43
C VAL A 25 9.24 -9.01 3.85
N ARG A 26 8.93 -8.01 4.69
CA ARG A 26 9.57 -7.87 6.01
C ARG A 26 9.07 -8.91 7.01
N LEU A 27 7.77 -9.18 7.03
CA LEU A 27 7.18 -10.20 7.90
C LEU A 27 7.55 -11.59 7.39
N GLY A 28 7.21 -11.87 6.12
CA GLY A 28 7.32 -13.20 5.52
C GLY A 28 8.70 -13.61 5.05
N GLY A 29 9.67 -12.68 5.01
CA GLY A 29 11.01 -12.93 4.52
C GLY A 29 11.02 -13.43 3.07
N VAL A 30 10.09 -12.94 2.24
CA VAL A 30 9.96 -13.31 0.82
C VAL A 30 10.55 -12.20 -0.05
N GLU A 31 10.93 -12.55 -1.27
CA GLU A 31 11.30 -11.57 -2.29
C GLU A 31 10.04 -10.99 -2.95
N ALA A 32 10.08 -9.71 -3.31
CA ALA A 32 8.99 -9.03 -3.99
C ALA A 32 9.39 -8.61 -5.40
N PRO A 33 8.42 -8.48 -6.32
CA PRO A 33 8.68 -7.89 -7.62
C PRO A 33 9.20 -6.46 -7.47
N LYS A 34 10.14 -6.09 -8.34
CA LYS A 34 10.61 -4.72 -8.47
C LYS A 34 9.57 -3.91 -9.24
N PHE A 35 9.22 -2.73 -8.71
CA PHE A 35 8.44 -1.73 -9.43
C PHE A 35 9.35 -0.53 -9.64
N ASP A 36 9.52 -0.11 -10.89
CA ASP A 36 10.48 0.93 -11.29
C ASP A 36 9.90 2.35 -11.20
N ASP A 37 8.65 2.50 -10.76
CA ASP A 37 7.95 3.77 -10.59
C ASP A 37 7.84 4.61 -11.89
N THR A 38 7.72 3.94 -13.04
CA THR A 38 7.67 4.54 -14.38
C THR A 38 6.25 4.69 -14.94
N GLU A 39 5.21 4.49 -14.13
CA GLU A 39 3.81 4.53 -14.59
C GLU A 39 3.45 5.90 -15.19
N ALA A 40 3.07 5.93 -16.46
CA ALA A 40 2.73 7.14 -17.20
C ALA A 40 1.23 7.22 -17.55
N SER A 41 0.48 6.15 -17.32
CA SER A 41 -0.94 6.04 -17.67
C SER A 41 -1.78 5.36 -16.57
N LEU A 42 -3.10 5.50 -16.67
CA LEU A 42 -4.03 4.75 -15.82
C LEU A 42 -3.92 3.23 -16.04
N ALA A 43 -3.55 2.78 -17.25
CA ALA A 43 -3.36 1.37 -17.54
C ALA A 43 -2.14 0.83 -16.77
N ASP A 44 -1.03 1.59 -16.73
CA ASP A 44 0.17 1.21 -15.97
C ASP A 44 -0.12 1.15 -14.47
N LEU A 45 -0.86 2.15 -13.95
CA LEU A 45 -1.25 2.18 -12.54
C LEU A 45 -2.14 0.98 -12.17
N ARG A 46 -3.08 0.61 -13.04
CA ARG A 46 -3.90 -0.60 -12.86
C ARG A 46 -3.05 -1.86 -12.90
N ALA A 47 -2.09 -1.95 -13.82
CA ALA A 47 -1.17 -3.08 -13.91
C ALA A 47 -0.34 -3.22 -12.63
N ARG A 48 0.16 -2.11 -12.05
CA ARG A 48 0.86 -2.13 -10.75
C ARG A 48 -0.03 -2.67 -9.63
N VAL A 49 -1.28 -2.22 -9.56
CA VAL A 49 -2.26 -2.70 -8.56
C VAL A 49 -2.50 -4.21 -8.72
N THR A 50 -2.73 -4.68 -9.94
CA THR A 50 -2.91 -6.10 -10.24
C THR A 50 -1.69 -6.92 -9.82
N ALA A 51 -0.49 -6.52 -10.24
CA ALA A 51 0.75 -7.21 -9.88
C ALA A 51 0.99 -7.25 -8.36
N THR A 52 0.61 -6.19 -7.64
CA THR A 52 0.70 -6.15 -6.18
C THR A 52 -0.26 -7.16 -5.53
N ILE A 53 -1.51 -7.21 -6.02
CA ILE A 53 -2.51 -8.17 -5.53
C ILE A 53 -2.07 -9.61 -5.82
N GLU A 54 -1.57 -9.89 -7.02
CA GLU A 54 -1.06 -11.20 -7.41
C GLU A 54 0.11 -11.64 -6.54
N PHE A 55 1.08 -10.75 -6.32
CA PHE A 55 2.19 -11.02 -5.41
C PHE A 55 1.69 -11.36 -4.00
N ILE A 56 0.82 -10.54 -3.41
CA ILE A 56 0.28 -10.77 -2.07
C ILE A 56 -0.44 -12.13 -2.00
N ARG A 57 -1.23 -12.47 -3.01
CA ARG A 57 -1.93 -13.77 -3.10
C ARG A 57 -1.00 -14.96 -3.26
N SER A 58 0.20 -14.76 -3.82
CA SER A 58 1.19 -15.83 -3.98
C SER A 58 1.93 -16.18 -2.69
N VAL A 59 1.91 -15.31 -1.66
CA VAL A 59 2.61 -15.58 -0.41
C VAL A 59 1.79 -16.52 0.48
N PRO A 60 2.30 -17.71 0.84
CA PRO A 60 1.60 -18.63 1.73
C PRO A 60 1.41 -18.02 3.13
N ALA A 61 0.25 -18.26 3.75
CA ALA A 61 -0.04 -17.78 5.12
C ALA A 61 1.04 -18.19 6.14
N ALA A 62 1.57 -19.42 6.01
CA ALA A 62 2.64 -19.95 6.85
C ALA A 62 3.97 -19.15 6.81
N ARG A 63 4.14 -18.22 5.85
CA ARG A 63 5.25 -17.27 5.87
C ARG A 63 5.04 -16.13 6.86
N ILE A 64 3.79 -15.77 7.14
CA ILE A 64 3.39 -14.65 8.00
C ILE A 64 3.03 -15.14 9.40
N ASP A 65 2.39 -16.30 9.52
CA ASP A 65 1.97 -16.86 10.80
C ASP A 65 3.16 -17.03 11.75
N GLY A 66 3.03 -16.59 13.00
CA GLY A 66 4.11 -16.68 14.00
C GLY A 66 5.17 -15.57 13.91
N THR A 67 4.97 -14.55 13.05
CA THR A 67 5.91 -13.42 12.90
C THR A 67 5.55 -12.21 13.76
N GLU A 68 4.54 -12.31 14.62
CA GLU A 68 4.01 -11.21 15.44
C GLU A 68 5.09 -10.56 16.30
N ASP A 69 5.97 -11.36 16.91
CA ASP A 69 7.05 -10.91 17.81
C ASP A 69 8.41 -10.72 17.11
N LYS A 70 8.47 -10.93 15.79
CA LYS A 70 9.69 -10.71 15.00
C LYS A 70 10.06 -9.24 15.00
N ASP A 71 11.34 -8.93 15.19
CA ASP A 71 11.84 -7.57 14.99
C ASP A 71 11.86 -7.23 13.49
N VAL A 72 11.11 -6.19 13.12
CA VAL A 72 11.06 -5.63 11.77
C VAL A 72 11.78 -4.30 11.73
N THR A 73 12.81 -4.22 10.91
CA THR A 73 13.56 -2.99 10.68
C THR A 73 13.02 -2.25 9.45
N VAL A 74 12.54 -1.03 9.67
CA VAL A 74 12.09 -0.11 8.61
C VAL A 74 13.16 0.97 8.41
N PRO A 75 13.80 1.04 7.24
CA PRO A 75 14.77 2.10 6.96
C PRO A 75 14.03 3.45 6.84
N ARG A 76 14.52 4.47 7.56
CA ARG A 76 14.03 5.86 7.43
C ARG A 76 15.22 6.80 7.33
N ARG A 77 14.98 8.00 6.77
CA ARG A 77 16.00 9.05 6.67
C ARG A 77 16.56 9.48 8.02
N ALA A 78 15.73 9.48 9.07
CA ALA A 78 16.12 9.80 10.44
C ALA A 78 16.75 8.63 11.21
N GLY A 79 17.06 7.51 10.53
CA GLY A 79 17.57 6.29 11.13
C GLY A 79 16.55 5.14 11.13
N PRO A 80 17.01 3.88 11.29
CA PRO A 80 16.14 2.72 11.26
C PRO A 80 15.12 2.75 12.42
N MET A 81 13.88 2.36 12.11
CA MET A 81 12.88 2.02 13.12
C MET A 81 12.87 0.53 13.32
N VAL A 82 12.81 0.06 14.57
CA VAL A 82 12.55 -1.35 14.87
C VAL A 82 11.19 -1.44 15.55
N MET A 83 10.35 -2.36 15.08
CA MET A 83 9.03 -2.65 15.64
C MET A 83 8.81 -4.16 15.66
N LYS A 84 7.98 -4.64 16.59
CA LYS A 84 7.45 -6.01 16.52
C LYS A 84 6.55 -6.17 15.30
N GLY A 85 6.54 -7.35 14.70
CA GLY A 85 5.83 -7.63 13.45
C GLY A 85 4.36 -7.25 13.48
N GLU A 86 3.64 -7.56 14.55
CA GLU A 86 2.23 -7.17 14.70
C GLU A 86 2.07 -5.65 14.77
N ALA A 87 2.88 -4.98 15.59
CA ALA A 87 2.86 -3.52 15.71
C ALA A 87 3.23 -2.84 14.38
N TYR A 88 4.22 -3.37 13.67
CA TYR A 88 4.60 -2.90 12.33
C TYR A 88 3.42 -3.00 11.35
N LEU A 89 2.71 -4.13 11.30
CA LEU A 89 1.55 -4.28 10.42
C LEU A 89 0.42 -3.34 10.81
N LYS A 90 -0.02 -3.38 12.09
CA LYS A 90 -1.24 -2.72 12.55
C LYS A 90 -1.08 -1.23 12.79
N GLN A 91 0.08 -0.78 13.25
CA GLN A 91 0.32 0.61 13.67
C GLN A 91 1.14 1.40 12.64
N PHE A 92 1.84 0.75 11.72
CA PHE A 92 2.61 1.43 10.69
C PHE A 92 2.05 1.16 9.28
N VAL A 93 1.97 -0.10 8.84
CA VAL A 93 1.57 -0.42 7.46
C VAL A 93 0.11 -0.07 7.18
N LEU A 94 -0.84 -0.58 7.98
CA LEU A 94 -2.27 -0.38 7.73
C LEU A 94 -2.68 1.10 7.76
N PRO A 95 -2.24 1.94 8.72
CA PRO A 95 -2.55 3.37 8.70
C PRO A 95 -2.00 4.09 7.48
N ASN A 96 -0.75 3.80 7.08
CA ASN A 96 -0.16 4.37 5.86
C ASN A 96 -0.93 3.93 4.61
N PHE A 97 -1.27 2.64 4.50
CA PHE A 97 -2.06 2.10 3.39
C PHE A 97 -3.40 2.84 3.25
N PHE A 98 -4.19 2.89 4.33
CA PHE A 98 -5.50 3.56 4.29
C PHE A 98 -5.39 5.06 4.04
N PHE A 99 -4.34 5.72 4.54
CA PHE A 99 -4.08 7.13 4.23
C PHE A 99 -3.93 7.36 2.72
N HIS A 100 -3.10 6.56 2.05
CA HIS A 100 -2.84 6.70 0.61
C HIS A 100 -4.03 6.28 -0.26
N VAL A 101 -4.76 5.23 0.12
CA VAL A 101 -6.00 4.82 -0.57
C VAL A 101 -7.07 5.90 -0.44
N THR A 102 -7.27 6.44 0.77
CA THR A 102 -8.25 7.51 1.02
C THR A 102 -7.87 8.80 0.30
N THR A 103 -6.57 9.13 0.24
CA THR A 103 -6.08 10.30 -0.50
C THR A 103 -6.30 10.13 -2.00
N THR A 104 -6.09 8.92 -2.54
CA THR A 104 -6.40 8.60 -3.94
C THR A 104 -7.90 8.76 -4.24
N TYR A 105 -8.76 8.24 -3.37
CA TYR A 105 -10.21 8.44 -3.43
C TYR A 105 -10.57 9.94 -3.44
N ALA A 106 -10.02 10.71 -2.51
CA ALA A 106 -10.29 12.13 -2.36
C ALA A 106 -9.81 12.95 -3.58
N LEU A 107 -8.66 12.61 -4.17
CA LEU A 107 -8.17 13.23 -5.40
C LEU A 107 -9.14 13.04 -6.57
N LEU A 108 -9.63 11.82 -6.77
CA LEU A 108 -10.61 11.52 -7.82
C LEU A 108 -11.93 12.24 -7.57
N ARG A 109 -12.44 12.17 -6.34
CA ARG A 109 -13.69 12.81 -5.96
C ARG A 109 -13.63 14.33 -6.09
N HIS A 110 -12.52 14.94 -5.69
CA HIS A 110 -12.27 16.37 -5.83
C HIS A 110 -12.22 16.83 -7.30
N ASN A 111 -11.79 15.95 -8.22
CA ASN A 111 -11.77 16.22 -9.67
C ASN A 111 -13.06 15.78 -10.40
N GLY A 112 -14.16 15.57 -9.66
CA GLY A 112 -15.49 15.34 -10.25
C GLY A 112 -15.83 13.89 -10.57
N VAL A 113 -14.98 12.91 -10.21
CA VAL A 113 -15.35 11.50 -10.36
C VAL A 113 -16.46 11.15 -9.36
N GLU A 114 -17.51 10.50 -9.84
CA GLU A 114 -18.67 10.07 -9.04
C GLU A 114 -18.37 8.84 -8.18
N LEU A 115 -17.46 9.00 -7.22
CA LEU A 115 -17.14 7.99 -6.21
C LEU A 115 -17.90 8.25 -4.90
N GLY A 116 -18.42 7.20 -4.29
CA GLY A 116 -19.06 7.21 -2.98
C GLY A 116 -18.33 6.37 -1.94
N LYS A 117 -18.83 6.39 -0.70
CA LYS A 117 -18.32 5.54 0.38
C LYS A 117 -18.38 4.05 0.04
N ALA A 118 -19.39 3.65 -0.75
CA ALA A 118 -19.56 2.27 -1.22
C ALA A 118 -18.39 1.80 -2.09
N ASP A 119 -17.86 2.65 -2.97
CA ASP A 119 -16.66 2.32 -3.78
C ASP A 119 -15.43 2.09 -2.91
N PHE A 120 -15.24 2.92 -1.88
CA PHE A 120 -14.11 2.78 -0.95
C PHE A 120 -14.23 1.51 -0.09
N LEU A 121 -15.45 1.19 0.37
CA LEU A 121 -15.70 0.00 1.21
C LEU A 121 -15.77 -1.30 0.41
N GLY A 122 -15.83 -1.24 -0.93
CA GLY A 122 -16.05 -2.42 -1.76
C GLY A 122 -17.44 -3.04 -1.61
N LEU A 123 -18.46 -2.22 -1.27
CA LEU A 123 -19.84 -2.71 -1.17
C LEU A 123 -20.41 -3.02 -2.56
N PRO A 124 -21.32 -4.00 -2.69
CA PRO A 124 -22.03 -4.24 -3.93
C PRO A 124 -22.69 -2.96 -4.43
N LYS A 125 -22.56 -2.67 -5.74
CA LYS A 125 -23.37 -1.64 -6.37
C LYS A 125 -24.77 -2.20 -6.60
N PRO A 126 -25.83 -1.41 -6.36
CA PRO A 126 -27.20 -1.80 -6.69
C PRO A 126 -27.36 -2.07 -8.19
#